data_AF-A0A351NXQ5-F1
#
_entry.id   AF-A0A351NXQ5-F1
#
_cell.length_a   1.000
_cell.length_b   1.000
_cell.length_c   1.000
_cell.angle_alpha   90.00
_cell.angle_beta   90.00
_cell.angle_gamma   90.00
#
_symmetry.space_group_name_H-M   'P 1'
#
loop_
_entity.id
_entity.type
_entity.pdbx_description
1 polymer ?
#
loop_
_entity_poly.entity_id
_entity_poly.type
_entity_poly.pdbx_seq_one_letter_code
_entity_poly.pdbx_strand_id
1 'polypeptide(L)'
;MPASQSNHPLPILIIACGALAHEIVALQALNGWNHMHLTCLDAELHNKPQLIAGKLRQKIAQHRDDYENIFVAYADCGTGGAIDKVLLEAGIERLPGAHCYSFFAGERQFAAIGEQAIGTFYLT
;
A
#
# COMPACT_ATOMS: atom_id res chain seq x y z
N MET A 1 26.96 8.03 -34.36
CA MET A 1 25.94 7.09 -33.85
C MET A 1 25.38 7.71 -32.58
N PRO A 2 24.07 7.98 -32.45
CA PRO A 2 23.55 8.44 -31.17
C PRO A 2 23.51 7.23 -30.23
N ALA A 3 24.06 7.40 -29.03
CA ALA A 3 23.97 6.41 -27.97
C ALA A 3 22.49 6.16 -27.64
N SER A 4 22.05 4.90 -27.71
CA SER A 4 20.75 4.51 -27.22
C SER A 4 20.73 4.74 -25.71
N GLN A 5 20.06 5.81 -25.26
CA GLN A 5 19.74 5.97 -23.85
C GLN A 5 18.78 4.84 -23.49
N SER A 6 19.27 3.85 -22.76
CA SER A 6 18.44 2.85 -22.12
C SER A 6 17.63 3.56 -21.04
N ASN A 7 16.39 3.90 -21.37
CA ASN A 7 15.41 4.45 -20.44
C ASN A 7 14.97 3.35 -19.47
N HIS A 8 15.85 2.99 -18.53
CA HIS A 8 15.48 2.08 -17.46
C HIS A 8 14.58 2.85 -16.49
N PRO A 9 13.35 2.35 -16.25
CA PRO A 9 12.45 2.99 -15.30
C PRO A 9 13.11 3.03 -13.92
N LEU A 10 12.97 4.18 -13.26
CA LEU A 10 13.52 4.43 -11.93
C LEU A 10 12.93 3.44 -10.92
N PRO A 11 13.70 3.03 -9.89
CA PRO A 11 13.22 2.06 -8.92
C PRO A 11 12.06 2.63 -8.10
N ILE A 12 11.01 1.83 -7.93
CA ILE A 12 9.80 2.16 -7.18
C ILE A 12 9.69 1.21 -5.99
N LEU A 13 9.33 1.74 -4.81
CA LEU A 13 8.99 0.92 -3.65
C LEU A 13 7.49 0.97 -3.38
N ILE A 14 6.88 -0.21 -3.21
CA ILE A 14 5.54 -0.36 -2.65
C ILE A 14 5.66 -0.85 -1.21
N ILE A 15 5.12 -0.07 -0.26
CA ILE A 15 4.91 -0.52 1.12
C ILE A 15 3.47 -0.98 1.24
N ALA A 16 3.24 -2.29 1.35
CA ALA A 16 1.92 -2.90 1.26
C ALA A 16 1.43 -3.51 2.58
N CYS A 17 0.13 -3.80 2.61
CA CYS A 17 -0.42 -4.80 3.51
C CYS A 17 -0.04 -6.20 3.03
N GLY A 18 0.29 -7.10 3.96
CA GLY A 18 0.62 -8.49 3.63
C GLY A 18 -0.51 -9.20 2.85
N ALA A 19 -1.77 -8.79 3.04
CA ALA A 19 -2.92 -9.31 2.31
C ALA A 19 -2.85 -9.10 0.79
N LEU A 20 -2.06 -8.12 0.30
CA LEU A 20 -1.93 -7.80 -1.12
C LEU A 20 -0.63 -8.31 -1.75
N ALA A 21 0.26 -8.87 -0.93
CA ALA A 21 1.62 -9.17 -1.37
C ALA A 21 1.63 -10.17 -2.53
N HIS A 22 0.77 -11.19 -2.44
CA HIS A 22 0.65 -12.22 -3.46
C HIS A 22 0.20 -11.64 -4.81
N GLU A 23 -0.83 -10.79 -4.82
CA GLU A 23 -1.37 -10.18 -6.04
C GLU A 23 -0.39 -9.18 -6.66
N ILE A 24 0.30 -8.38 -5.84
CA ILE A 24 1.31 -7.43 -6.34
C ILE A 24 2.48 -8.19 -7.00
N VAL A 25 2.96 -9.28 -6.38
CA VAL A 25 4.03 -10.11 -6.97
C VAL A 25 3.57 -10.78 -8.26
N ALA A 26 2.31 -11.27 -8.32
CA ALA A 26 1.75 -11.82 -9.55
C ALA A 26 1.71 -10.77 -10.67
N LEU A 27 1.29 -9.53 -10.37
CA LEU A 27 1.30 -8.42 -11.32
C LEU A 27 2.72 -8.06 -11.78
N GLN A 28 3.71 -8.06 -10.87
CA GLN A 28 5.12 -7.85 -11.21
C GLN A 28 5.60 -8.88 -12.23
N ALA A 29 5.33 -10.17 -11.98
CA ALA A 29 5.74 -11.26 -12.85
C ALA A 29 5.06 -11.21 -14.22
N LEU A 30 3.74 -10.97 -14.25
CA LEU A 30 2.96 -10.90 -15.49
C LEU A 30 3.38 -9.74 -16.41
N ASN A 31 3.81 -8.62 -15.83
CA ASN A 31 4.16 -7.42 -16.58
C ASN A 31 5.67 -7.16 -16.69
N GLY A 32 6.51 -8.01 -16.10
CA GLY A 32 7.97 -7.81 -16.09
C GLY A 32 8.42 -6.56 -15.35
N TRP A 33 7.73 -6.16 -14.27
CA TRP A 33 8.03 -4.94 -13.50
C TRP A 33 9.24 -5.12 -12.57
N ASN A 34 10.42 -5.35 -13.15
CA ASN A 34 11.66 -5.61 -12.41
C ASN A 34 12.21 -4.40 -11.63
N HIS A 35 11.69 -3.21 -11.88
CA HIS A 35 12.06 -1.96 -11.20
C HIS A 35 11.18 -1.65 -9.99
N MET A 36 10.12 -2.44 -9.75
CA MET A 36 9.22 -2.26 -8.62
C MET A 36 9.56 -3.26 -7.52
N HIS A 37 9.87 -2.76 -6.34
CA HIS A 37 10.16 -3.56 -5.15
C HIS A 37 8.99 -3.51 -4.18
N LEU A 38 8.81 -4.57 -3.41
CA LEU A 38 7.71 -4.72 -2.46
C LEU A 38 8.25 -4.99 -1.06
N THR A 39 7.73 -4.24 -0.09
CA THR A 39 7.89 -4.56 1.33
C THR A 39 6.53 -4.49 2.02
N CYS A 40 6.35 -5.24 3.10
CA CYS A 40 5.09 -5.27 3.84
C CYS A 40 5.29 -4.75 5.26
N LEU A 41 4.22 -4.15 5.81
CA LEU A 41 4.10 -3.98 7.26
C LEU A 41 3.73 -5.31 7.93
N ASP A 42 4.05 -5.44 9.21
CA ASP A 42 3.71 -6.63 10.00
C ASP A 42 2.20 -6.80 10.10
N ALA A 43 1.72 -8.03 9.89
CA ALA A 43 0.30 -8.36 9.99
C ALA A 43 -0.26 -8.15 11.40
N GLU A 44 0.56 -8.28 12.46
CA GLU A 44 0.12 -8.08 13.85
C GLU A 44 -0.48 -6.68 14.09
N LEU A 45 -0.10 -5.70 13.27
CA LEU A 45 -0.56 -4.32 13.40
C LEU A 45 -2.07 -4.15 13.24
N HIS A 46 -2.78 -5.09 12.61
CA HIS A 46 -4.25 -5.04 12.55
C HIS A 46 -4.90 -5.21 13.93
N ASN A 47 -4.22 -5.86 14.87
CA ASN A 47 -4.67 -5.94 16.27
C ASN A 47 -4.32 -4.68 17.07
N LYS A 48 -3.46 -3.81 16.53
CA LYS A 48 -2.99 -2.57 17.18
C LYS A 48 -2.95 -1.41 16.15
N PRO A 49 -4.10 -0.99 15.58
CA PRO A 49 -4.14 -0.02 14.48
C PRO A 49 -3.42 1.30 14.77
N GLN A 50 -3.41 1.73 16.03
CA GLN A 50 -2.69 2.92 16.49
C GLN A 50 -1.18 2.89 16.23
N LEU A 51 -0.59 1.71 16.02
CA LEU A 51 0.84 1.55 15.73
C LEU A 51 1.16 1.61 14.22
N ILE A 52 0.17 1.44 13.34
CA ILE A 52 0.36 1.37 11.89
C ILE A 52 1.06 2.64 11.38
N ALA A 53 0.54 3.82 11.71
CA ALA A 53 1.09 5.10 11.24
C ALA A 53 2.56 5.29 11.66
N GLY A 54 2.91 4.93 12.90
CA GLY A 54 4.28 5.00 13.39
C GLY A 54 5.23 4.03 12.68
N LYS A 55 4.79 2.79 12.47
CA LYS A 55 5.56 1.78 11.73
C LYS A 55 5.72 2.12 10.26
N LEU A 56 4.69 2.68 9.64
CA LEU A 56 4.75 3.16 8.27
C LEU A 56 5.74 4.31 8.13
N ARG A 57 5.70 5.31 9.03
CA ARG A 57 6.68 6.40 9.05
C ARG A 57 8.12 5.88 9.13
N GLN A 58 8.37 4.92 10.02
CA GLN A 58 9.68 4.28 10.15
C GLN A 58 10.11 3.59 8.84
N LYS A 59 9.20 2.84 8.20
CA LYS A 59 9.48 2.13 6.95
C LYS A 59 9.75 3.10 5.79
N ILE A 60 8.99 4.20 5.69
CA ILE A 60 9.23 5.24 4.70
C ILE A 60 10.62 5.86 4.90
N ALA A 61 10.96 6.26 6.12
CA ALA A 61 12.25 6.86 6.43
C ALA A 61 13.43 5.92 6.11
N GLN A 62 13.27 4.61 6.36
CA GLN A 62 14.29 3.60 6.05
C GLN A 62 14.63 3.49 4.56
N HIS A 63 13.71 3.85 3.68
CA HIS A 63 13.85 3.63 2.24
C HIS A 63 13.86 4.94 1.44
N ARG A 64 13.72 6.09 2.10
CA ARG A 64 13.54 7.38 1.40
C ARG A 64 14.74 7.77 0.55
N ASP A 65 15.95 7.38 0.95
CA ASP A 65 17.18 7.70 0.24
C ASP A 65 17.50 6.69 -0.88
N ASP A 66 16.86 5.52 -0.86
CA ASP A 66 17.11 4.43 -1.82
C ASP A 66 16.16 4.45 -3.03
N TYR A 67 15.01 5.13 -2.90
CA TYR A 67 13.93 5.11 -3.90
C TYR A 67 13.44 6.51 -4.22
N GLU A 68 13.33 6.80 -5.52
CA GLU A 68 12.77 8.06 -5.99
C GLU A 68 11.26 8.14 -5.75
N ASN A 69 10.57 7.00 -5.90
CA ASN A 69 9.12 6.91 -5.72
C ASN A 69 8.77 5.82 -4.71
N ILE A 70 7.99 6.21 -3.70
CA ILE A 70 7.40 5.30 -2.71
C ILE A 70 5.89 5.44 -2.80
N PHE A 71 5.17 4.33 -2.92
CA PHE A 71 3.71 4.28 -2.85
C PHE A 71 3.26 3.32 -1.74
N VAL A 72 2.07 3.56 -1.21
CA VAL A 72 1.53 2.74 -0.11
C VAL A 72 0.30 1.96 -0.56
N ALA A 73 0.43 0.64 -0.62
CA ALA A 73 -0.68 -0.27 -0.87
C ALA A 73 -1.27 -0.75 0.47
N TYR A 74 -1.75 0.20 1.27
CA TYR A 74 -2.27 -0.03 2.61
C TYR A 74 -3.45 0.94 2.87
N ALA A 75 -4.59 0.42 3.31
CA ALA A 75 -5.79 1.22 3.60
C ALA A 75 -5.70 1.93 4.97
N ASP A 76 -6.78 2.54 5.46
CA ASP A 76 -6.75 3.08 6.83
C ASP A 76 -6.66 1.98 7.90
N CYS A 77 -7.34 0.85 7.72
CA CYS A 77 -7.37 -0.29 8.65
C CYS A 77 -7.57 0.10 10.13
N GLY A 78 -8.39 1.12 10.39
CA GLY A 78 -8.72 1.56 11.75
C GLY A 78 -7.73 2.55 12.37
N THR A 79 -6.83 3.16 11.59
CA THR A 79 -5.99 4.25 12.13
C THR A 79 -6.76 5.55 12.38
N GLY A 80 -7.97 5.69 11.81
CA GLY A 80 -8.76 6.92 11.92
C GLY A 80 -8.12 8.11 11.20
N GLY A 81 -7.45 7.85 10.07
CA GLY A 81 -6.78 8.85 9.25
C GLY A 81 -5.37 9.23 9.74
N ALA A 82 -4.82 8.54 10.73
CA ALA A 82 -3.44 8.79 11.16
C ALA A 82 -2.42 8.42 10.08
N ILE A 83 -2.71 7.39 9.27
CA ILE A 83 -1.91 7.03 8.10
C ILE A 83 -1.85 8.20 7.10
N ASP A 84 -2.98 8.84 6.82
CA ASP A 84 -3.09 9.94 5.86
C ASP A 84 -2.24 11.14 6.26
N LYS A 85 -2.17 11.44 7.56
CA LYS A 85 -1.31 12.53 8.08
C LYS A 85 0.16 12.26 7.81
N VAL A 86 0.63 11.03 8.08
CA VAL A 86 2.02 10.62 7.81
C VAL A 86 2.34 10.72 6.33
N LEU A 87 1.41 10.29 5.47
CA LEU A 87 1.62 10.28 4.03
C LEU A 87 1.58 11.67 3.41
N LEU A 88 0.71 12.55 3.92
CA LEU A 88 0.67 13.96 3.53
C LEU A 88 1.99 14.67 3.88
N GLU A 89 2.51 14.46 5.09
CA GLU A 89 3.83 14.97 5.52
C GLU A 89 4.96 14.47 4.62
N ALA A 90 4.87 13.23 4.16
CA ALA A 90 5.88 12.60 3.32
C ALA A 90 5.70 12.86 1.81
N GLY A 91 4.60 13.49 1.39
CA GLY A 91 4.25 13.63 -0.03
C GLY A 91 4.10 12.28 -0.75
N ILE A 92 3.53 11.27 -0.09
CA ILE A 92 3.32 9.92 -0.62
C ILE A 92 1.83 9.65 -0.80
N GLU A 93 1.47 8.97 -1.88
CA GLU A 93 0.09 8.52 -2.12
C GLU A 93 -0.12 7.08 -1.63
N ARG A 94 -1.39 6.78 -1.27
CA ARG A 94 -1.83 5.41 -0.94
C ARG A 94 -3.06 4.99 -1.72
N LEU A 95 -3.28 3.68 -1.79
CA LEU A 95 -4.57 3.14 -2.17
C LEU A 95 -5.68 3.63 -1.21
N PRO A 96 -6.81 4.11 -1.74
CA PRO A 96 -7.88 4.70 -0.94
C PRO A 96 -8.76 3.61 -0.33
N GLY A 97 -9.31 3.86 0.86
CA GLY A 97 -10.27 2.93 1.47
C GLY A 97 -10.05 2.75 2.96
N ALA A 98 -11.06 2.18 3.62
CA ALA A 98 -11.07 1.94 5.05
C ALA A 98 -10.40 0.61 5.45
N HIS A 99 -10.36 -0.38 4.56
CA HIS A 99 -9.82 -1.72 4.85
C HIS A 99 -9.03 -2.26 3.67
N CYS A 100 -7.92 -2.97 3.88
CA CYS A 100 -7.13 -3.48 2.74
C CYS A 100 -7.91 -4.49 1.87
N TYR A 101 -8.90 -5.18 2.43
CA TYR A 101 -9.71 -6.13 1.67
C TYR A 101 -10.67 -5.46 0.67
N SER A 102 -10.98 -4.18 0.84
CA SER A 102 -11.84 -3.48 -0.12
C SER A 102 -11.18 -3.35 -1.50
N PHE A 103 -9.86 -3.44 -1.59
CA PHE A 103 -9.12 -3.40 -2.85
C PHE A 103 -9.47 -4.55 -3.80
N PHE A 104 -9.84 -5.73 -3.27
CA PHE A 104 -10.19 -6.89 -4.11
C PHE A 104 -11.52 -6.72 -4.85
N ALA A 105 -12.48 -6.05 -4.21
CA ALA A 105 -13.78 -5.74 -4.82
C ALA A 105 -13.80 -4.34 -5.48
N GLY A 106 -12.88 -3.46 -5.07
CA GLY A 106 -12.96 -2.02 -5.29
C GLY A 106 -13.94 -1.34 -4.34
N GLU A 107 -13.61 -0.09 -3.95
CA GLU A 107 -14.35 0.67 -2.92
C GLU A 107 -15.85 0.74 -3.15
N ARG A 108 -16.28 0.98 -4.40
CA ARG A 108 -17.70 1.12 -4.73
C ARG A 108 -18.49 -0.17 -4.48
N GLN A 109 -17.94 -1.30 -4.91
CA GLN A 109 -18.60 -2.59 -4.73
C GLN A 109 -18.53 -3.02 -3.27
N PHE A 110 -17.40 -2.78 -2.60
CA PHE A 110 -17.25 -3.06 -1.19
C PHE A 110 -18.26 -2.29 -0.33
N ALA A 111 -18.46 -1.00 -0.60
CA ALA A 111 -19.47 -0.19 0.07
C ALA A 111 -20.89 -0.73 -0.15
N ALA A 112 -21.24 -1.10 -1.38
CA ALA A 112 -22.54 -1.68 -1.70
C ALA A 112 -22.81 -3.01 -0.96
N ILE A 113 -21.80 -3.86 -0.79
CA ILE A 113 -21.89 -5.09 0.01
C ILE A 113 -22.14 -4.74 1.49
N GLY A 114 -21.41 -3.77 2.02
CA GLY A 114 -21.57 -3.32 3.41
C GLY A 114 -22.96 -2.77 3.70
N GLU A 115 -23.54 -2.01 2.77
CA GLU A 115 -24.91 -1.49 2.87
C GLU A 115 -25.98 -2.60 2.88
N GLN A 116 -25.76 -3.68 2.12
CA GLN A 116 -26.68 -4.83 2.07
C GLN A 116 -26.61 -5.71 3.32
N ALA A 117 -25.51 -5.64 4.07
CA ALA A 117 -25.22 -6.51 5.20
C ALA A 117 -24.80 -5.72 6.44
N ILE A 118 -25.63 -4.74 6.83
CA ILE A 118 -25.43 -3.93 8.04
C ILE A 118 -25.25 -4.86 9.26
N GLY A 119 -24.17 -4.66 10.01
CA GLY A 119 -23.77 -5.54 11.12
C GLY A 119 -22.73 -6.61 10.75
N THR A 120 -22.25 -6.63 9.50
CA THR A 120 -21.10 -7.44 9.09
C THR A 120 -19.79 -6.77 9.50
N PHE A 121 -18.89 -7.55 10.10
CA PHE A 121 -17.56 -7.10 10.48
C PHE A 121 -16.49 -7.78 9.61
N TYR A 122 -15.58 -6.99 9.06
CA TYR A 122 -14.40 -7.47 8.37
C TYR A 122 -13.25 -7.53 9.38
N LEU A 123 -12.86 -8.74 9.75
CA LEU A 123 -11.73 -8.99 10.66
C LEU A 123 -10.47 -9.23 9.82
N THR A 124 -9.38 -8.59 10.21
CA THR A 124 -8.08 -8.62 9.52
C THR A 124 -6.97 -8.93 10.51
#